data_AF-A0A563CWH5-F1
#
_entry.id   AF-A0A563CWH5-F1
#
_cell.length_a   1.000
_cell.length_b   1.000
_cell.length_c   1.000
_cell.angle_alpha   90.00
_cell.angle_beta   90.00
_cell.angle_gamma   90.00
#
_symmetry.space_group_name_H-M   'P 1'
#
loop_
_entity.id
_entity.type
_entity.pdbx_description
1 polymer ?
#
loop_
_entity_poly.entity_id
_entity_poly.type
_entity_poly.pdbx_seq_one_letter_code
_entity_poly.pdbx_strand_id
1 'polypeptide(L)'
;MMEGNIAYGKKITVGKKQGPTKKGVSVYSNLARKRQVKKDAKARKKAEYLATLPKHPLKRLLYRLHPKRVAKYWFSRQGLFMFLKIIGVCMLLLVLTGTALFAYFRKDLDQINPDTLSQRVRTTVTKYYDRNNKLLWEDKGDGDYTLVVDHKNIAPCMDQ
;
A
#
# COMPACT_ATOMS: atom_id res chain seq x y z
N MET A 1 25.70 -12.34 -65.15
CA MET A 1 26.50 -11.12 -64.91
C MET A 1 25.52 -10.04 -64.45
N MET A 2 25.62 -9.55 -63.21
CA MET A 2 24.74 -8.48 -62.71
C MET A 2 25.53 -7.17 -62.65
N GLU A 3 25.09 -6.17 -63.40
CA GLU A 3 25.67 -4.83 -63.42
C GLU A 3 25.45 -4.15 -62.06
N GLY A 4 26.54 -3.92 -61.33
CA GLY A 4 26.53 -3.14 -60.10
C GLY A 4 26.67 -1.67 -60.43
N ASN A 5 25.63 -0.88 -60.18
CA ASN A 5 25.70 0.58 -60.29
C ASN A 5 26.51 1.15 -59.12
N ILE A 6 27.56 1.91 -59.43
CA ILE A 6 28.42 2.59 -58.47
C ILE A 6 27.84 3.99 -58.23
N ALA A 7 27.32 4.24 -57.03
CA ALA A 7 26.95 5.58 -56.59
C ALA A 7 27.75 5.92 -55.33
N TYR A 8 28.38 7.10 -55.29
CA TYR A 8 29.16 7.61 -54.16
C TYR A 8 30.31 6.68 -53.69
N GLY A 9 31.07 6.10 -54.63
CA GLY A 9 32.32 5.38 -54.31
C GLY A 9 32.16 4.08 -53.51
N LYS A 10 30.93 3.59 -53.26
CA LYS A 10 30.65 2.30 -52.62
C LYS A 10 29.84 1.41 -53.55
N LYS A 11 30.21 0.13 -53.64
CA LYS A 11 29.38 -0.89 -54.32
C LYS A 11 28.12 -1.13 -53.48
N ILE A 12 26.97 -0.70 -53.99
CA ILE A 12 25.67 -0.92 -53.34
C ILE A 12 25.03 -2.14 -54.00
N THR A 13 24.99 -3.26 -53.31
CA THR A 13 24.19 -4.43 -53.71
C THR A 13 22.73 -4.14 -53.40
N VAL A 14 21.97 -3.65 -54.38
CA VAL A 14 20.53 -3.44 -54.23
C VAL A 14 19.84 -4.81 -54.24
N GLY A 15 19.59 -5.36 -53.05
CA GLY A 15 18.81 -6.57 -52.90
C GLY A 15 17.41 -6.36 -53.49
N LYS A 16 17.07 -7.16 -54.52
CA LYS A 16 15.73 -7.18 -55.13
C LYS A 16 14.71 -7.43 -54.00
N LYS A 17 13.79 -6.48 -53.76
CA LYS A 17 12.66 -6.69 -52.83
C LYS A 17 11.89 -7.90 -53.34
N GLN A 18 11.98 -9.02 -52.62
CA GLN A 18 11.16 -10.19 -52.87
C GLN A 18 9.70 -9.74 -52.77
N GLY A 19 8.95 -9.88 -53.88
CA GLY A 19 7.51 -9.60 -53.90
C GLY A 19 6.78 -10.43 -52.85
N PRO A 20 5.55 -10.06 -52.46
CA PRO A 20 4.84 -10.72 -51.37
C PRO A 20 4.66 -12.20 -51.72
N THR A 21 5.45 -13.06 -51.08
CA THR A 21 5.26 -14.51 -51.16
C THR A 21 3.84 -14.77 -50.65
N LYS A 22 2.97 -15.30 -51.52
CA LYS A 22 1.61 -15.71 -51.15
C LYS A 22 1.73 -16.89 -50.18
N LYS A 23 1.95 -16.59 -48.89
CA LYS A 23 1.93 -17.60 -47.82
C LYS A 23 0.51 -18.15 -47.78
N GLY A 24 0.36 -19.44 -48.12
CA GLY A 24 -0.90 -20.15 -48.04
C GLY A 24 -1.55 -19.91 -46.68
N VAL A 25 -2.84 -19.62 -46.68
CA VAL A 25 -3.62 -19.35 -45.45
C VAL A 25 -3.59 -20.61 -44.61
N SER A 26 -2.69 -20.69 -43.61
CA SER A 26 -2.67 -21.83 -42.71
C SER A 26 -3.99 -21.84 -41.94
N VAL A 27 -4.60 -23.01 -41.79
CA VAL A 27 -5.90 -23.20 -41.11
C VAL A 27 -5.86 -22.62 -39.68
N TYR A 28 -4.67 -22.59 -39.05
CA TYR A 28 -4.41 -22.03 -37.71
C TYR A 28 -4.05 -20.53 -37.67
N SER A 29 -3.87 -19.86 -38.82
CA SER A 29 -3.68 -18.40 -38.88
C SER A 29 -4.85 -17.62 -38.27
N ASN A 30 -6.01 -18.26 -38.15
CA ASN A 30 -7.22 -17.72 -37.57
C ASN A 30 -7.10 -17.37 -36.08
N LEU A 31 -6.30 -18.09 -35.28
CA LEU A 31 -6.16 -17.78 -33.84
C LEU A 31 -5.27 -16.56 -33.59
N ALA A 32 -4.11 -16.51 -34.25
CA ALA A 32 -3.22 -15.35 -34.18
C ALA A 32 -3.91 -14.10 -34.75
N ARG A 33 -4.60 -14.25 -35.89
CA ARG A 33 -5.43 -13.19 -36.48
C ARG A 33 -6.56 -12.76 -35.56
N LYS A 34 -7.28 -13.69 -34.91
CA LYS A 34 -8.34 -13.35 -33.93
C LYS A 34 -7.81 -12.51 -32.77
N ARG A 35 -6.62 -12.82 -32.25
CA ARG A 35 -5.97 -12.01 -31.20
C ARG A 35 -5.58 -10.63 -31.72
N GLN A 36 -5.00 -10.54 -32.92
CA GLN A 36 -4.65 -9.26 -33.56
C GLN A 36 -5.90 -8.41 -33.82
N VAL A 37 -6.94 -8.98 -34.42
CA VAL A 37 -8.23 -8.32 -34.66
C VAL A 37 -8.85 -7.79 -33.37
N LYS A 38 -8.79 -8.54 -32.27
CA LYS A 38 -9.25 -8.05 -30.95
C LYS A 38 -8.41 -6.88 -30.44
N LYS A 39 -7.09 -6.90 -30.62
CA LYS A 39 -6.20 -5.79 -30.26
C LYS A 39 -6.52 -4.56 -31.11
N ASP A 40 -6.66 -4.73 -32.42
CA ASP A 40 -6.94 -3.66 -33.36
C ASP A 40 -8.31 -3.05 -33.12
N ALA A 41 -9.33 -3.87 -32.85
CA ALA A 41 -10.66 -3.39 -32.47
C ALA A 41 -10.61 -2.55 -31.17
N LYS A 42 -9.82 -2.97 -30.18
CA LYS A 42 -9.63 -2.19 -28.94
C LYS A 42 -8.87 -0.88 -29.21
N ALA A 43 -7.86 -0.92 -30.09
CA ALA A 43 -7.11 0.26 -30.49
C ALA A 43 -7.98 1.27 -31.25
N ARG A 44 -8.82 0.80 -32.18
CA ARG A 44 -9.80 1.63 -32.93
C ARG A 44 -10.80 2.29 -32.00
N LYS A 45 -11.45 1.53 -31.12
CA LYS A 45 -12.37 2.08 -30.10
C LYS A 45 -11.70 3.13 -29.21
N LYS A 46 -10.44 2.91 -28.84
CA LYS A 46 -9.66 3.89 -28.07
C LYS A 46 -9.36 5.14 -28.88
N ALA A 47 -9.01 5.00 -30.15
CA ALA A 47 -8.73 6.12 -31.05
C ALA A 47 -10.00 6.95 -31.32
N GLU A 48 -11.13 6.31 -31.61
CA GLU A 48 -12.45 6.93 -31.74
C GLU A 48 -12.82 7.70 -30.47
N TYR A 49 -12.65 7.08 -29.30
CA TYR A 49 -12.89 7.74 -28.02
C TYR A 49 -11.92 8.91 -27.74
N LEU A 50 -10.66 8.81 -28.17
CA LEU A 50 -9.72 9.92 -28.03
C LEU A 50 -10.03 11.06 -29.00
N ALA A 51 -10.61 10.76 -30.17
CA ALA A 51 -11.04 11.75 -31.14
C ALA A 51 -12.20 12.62 -30.61
N THR A 52 -13.06 12.08 -29.73
CA THR A 52 -14.13 12.85 -29.09
C THR A 52 -13.66 13.70 -27.89
N LEU A 53 -12.41 13.52 -27.44
CA LEU A 53 -11.87 14.20 -26.25
C LEU A 53 -10.98 15.39 -26.61
N PRO A 54 -10.92 16.44 -25.76
CA PRO A 54 -9.96 17.53 -25.93
C PRO A 54 -8.52 17.04 -26.05
N LYS A 55 -7.75 17.66 -26.96
CA LYS A 55 -6.33 17.32 -27.19
C LYS A 55 -5.44 17.61 -25.98
N HIS A 56 -5.77 18.67 -25.22
CA HIS A 56 -4.99 19.10 -24.05
C HIS A 56 -5.14 18.11 -22.86
N PRO A 57 -4.03 17.67 -22.22
CA PRO A 57 -4.04 16.61 -21.22
C PRO A 57 -4.88 16.96 -19.97
N LEU A 58 -4.79 18.19 -19.47
CA LEU A 58 -5.56 18.61 -18.28
C LEU A 58 -7.08 18.67 -18.56
N LYS A 59 -7.48 19.26 -19.69
CA LYS A 59 -8.89 19.32 -20.11
C LYS A 59 -9.46 17.90 -20.28
N ARG A 60 -8.63 16.97 -20.74
CA ARG A 60 -8.97 15.55 -20.86
C ARG A 60 -9.19 14.88 -19.50
N LEU A 61 -8.38 15.19 -18.49
CA LEU A 61 -8.55 14.68 -17.13
C LEU A 61 -9.82 15.22 -16.49
N LEU A 62 -10.05 16.53 -16.54
CA LEU A 62 -11.26 17.15 -16.01
C LEU A 62 -12.53 16.59 -16.68
N TYR A 63 -12.49 16.39 -17.99
CA TYR A 63 -13.59 15.76 -18.72
C TYR A 63 -13.86 14.32 -18.24
N ARG A 64 -12.83 13.57 -17.84
CA ARG A 64 -12.98 12.21 -17.29
C ARG A 64 -13.50 12.21 -15.85
N LEU A 65 -13.12 13.21 -15.05
CA LEU A 65 -13.49 13.37 -13.65
C LEU A 65 -14.91 13.92 -13.44
N HIS A 66 -15.72 14.03 -14.49
CA HIS A 66 -17.09 14.52 -14.37
C HIS A 66 -17.91 13.66 -13.38
N PRO A 67 -18.55 14.26 -12.35
CA PRO A 67 -19.09 13.55 -11.20
C PRO A 67 -20.11 12.47 -11.58
N LYS A 68 -20.97 12.75 -12.57
CA LYS A 68 -21.96 11.76 -13.08
C LYS A 68 -21.34 10.47 -13.61
N ARG A 69 -20.17 10.52 -14.26
CA ARG A 69 -19.51 9.34 -14.82
C ARG A 69 -18.74 8.58 -13.76
N VAL A 70 -18.13 9.30 -12.83
CA VAL A 70 -17.46 8.74 -11.66
C VAL A 70 -18.47 7.95 -10.84
N ALA A 71 -19.61 8.56 -10.48
CA ALA A 71 -20.69 7.87 -9.78
C ALA A 71 -21.17 6.63 -10.56
N LYS A 72 -21.49 6.78 -11.85
CA LYS A 72 -21.93 5.64 -12.69
C LYS A 72 -20.90 4.50 -12.73
N TYR A 73 -19.61 4.81 -12.74
CA TYR A 73 -18.55 3.80 -12.72
C TYR A 73 -18.48 3.08 -11.36
N TRP A 74 -18.45 3.82 -10.25
CA TRP A 74 -18.40 3.25 -8.91
C TRP A 74 -19.62 2.37 -8.60
N PHE A 75 -20.82 2.76 -9.05
CA PHE A 75 -22.04 1.97 -8.91
C PHE A 75 -22.23 0.89 -10.00
N SER A 76 -21.23 0.65 -10.85
CA SER A 76 -21.27 -0.44 -11.84
C SER A 76 -20.70 -1.74 -11.27
N ARG A 77 -20.97 -2.89 -11.91
CA ARG A 77 -20.32 -4.18 -11.55
C ARG A 77 -18.79 -4.09 -11.55
N GLN A 78 -18.21 -3.32 -12.48
CA GLN A 78 -16.76 -3.12 -12.54
C GLN A 78 -16.26 -2.29 -11.36
N GLY A 79 -17.03 -1.25 -10.99
CA GLY A 79 -16.75 -0.43 -9.80
C GLY A 79 -16.83 -1.22 -8.51
N LEU A 80 -17.79 -2.14 -8.39
CA LEU A 80 -17.93 -3.01 -7.22
C LEU A 80 -16.69 -3.90 -7.01
N PHE A 81 -16.19 -4.56 -8.07
CA PHE A 81 -14.97 -5.35 -7.97
C PHE A 81 -13.72 -4.51 -7.70
N MET A 82 -13.69 -3.26 -8.21
CA MET A 82 -12.60 -2.33 -7.88
C MET A 82 -12.65 -1.92 -6.40
N PHE A 83 -13.85 -1.59 -5.89
CA PHE A 83 -14.07 -1.24 -4.50
C PHE A 83 -13.68 -2.37 -3.55
N LEU A 84 -14.03 -3.62 -3.88
CA LEU A 84 -13.62 -4.79 -3.11
C LEU A 84 -12.09 -4.93 -3.03
N LYS A 85 -11.37 -4.69 -4.14
CA LYS A 85 -9.91 -4.69 -4.14
C LYS A 85 -9.34 -3.57 -3.29
N ILE A 86 -9.94 -2.38 -3.34
CA ILE A 86 -9.53 -1.23 -2.53
C ILE A 86 -9.72 -1.54 -1.05
N ILE A 87 -10.86 -2.12 -0.64
CA ILE A 87 -11.08 -2.57 0.73
C ILE A 87 -10.02 -3.58 1.15
N GLY A 88 -9.71 -4.57 0.30
CA GLY A 88 -8.68 -5.56 0.61
C GLY A 88 -7.29 -4.93 0.85
N VAL A 89 -6.88 -3.98 0.01
CA VAL A 89 -5.62 -3.23 0.21
C VAL A 89 -5.69 -2.35 1.45
N CYS A 90 -6.80 -1.67 1.70
CA CYS A 90 -6.98 -0.85 2.90
C CYS A 90 -6.91 -1.68 4.18
N MET A 91 -7.53 -2.87 4.24
CA MET A 91 -7.41 -3.76 5.40
C MET A 91 -5.95 -4.16 5.63
N LEU A 92 -5.21 -4.49 4.56
CA LEU A 92 -3.80 -4.84 4.66
C LEU A 92 -2.99 -3.67 5.22
N LEU A 93 -3.23 -2.46 4.73
CA LEU A 93 -2.61 -1.25 5.26
C LEU A 93 -2.98 -1.01 6.73
N LEU A 94 -4.23 -1.23 7.15
CA LEU A 94 -4.65 -1.07 8.54
C LEU A 94 -3.95 -2.06 9.48
N VAL A 95 -3.81 -3.33 9.07
CA VAL A 95 -3.08 -4.33 9.86
C VAL A 95 -1.60 -3.97 9.93
N LEU A 96 -1.02 -3.54 8.81
CA LEU A 96 0.39 -3.13 8.75
C LEU A 96 0.65 -1.90 9.62
N THR A 97 -0.21 -0.87 9.56
CA THR A 97 -0.06 0.32 10.39
C THR A 97 -0.33 0.00 11.85
N GLY A 98 -1.35 -0.81 12.18
CA GLY A 98 -1.63 -1.23 13.55
C GLY A 98 -0.48 -2.03 14.18
N THR A 99 0.11 -2.97 13.43
CA THR A 99 1.27 -3.74 13.90
C THR A 99 2.53 -2.88 14.02
N ALA A 100 2.76 -1.94 13.10
CA ALA A 100 3.86 -0.98 13.20
C ALA A 100 3.70 -0.06 14.41
N LEU A 101 2.47 0.43 14.67
CA LEU A 101 2.16 1.28 15.81
C LEU A 101 2.35 0.52 17.12
N PHE A 102 1.86 -0.73 17.19
CA PHE A 102 2.06 -1.60 18.34
C PHE A 102 3.55 -1.87 18.59
N ALA A 103 4.32 -2.18 17.54
CA ALA A 103 5.76 -2.40 17.66
C ALA A 103 6.50 -1.14 18.15
N TYR A 104 6.05 0.04 17.70
CA TYR A 104 6.60 1.32 18.14
C TYR A 104 6.34 1.58 19.63
N PHE A 105 5.09 1.44 20.09
CA PHE A 105 4.71 1.68 21.49
C PHE A 105 4.91 0.49 22.43
N ARG A 106 5.40 -0.66 21.93
CA ARG A 106 5.59 -1.87 22.73
C ARG A 106 6.33 -1.61 24.05
N LYS A 107 7.40 -0.81 23.99
CA LYS A 107 8.21 -0.47 25.17
C LYS A 107 7.45 0.36 26.21
N ASP A 108 6.57 1.24 25.76
CA ASP A 108 5.78 2.10 26.64
C ASP A 108 4.60 1.32 27.23
N LEU A 109 4.03 0.38 26.48
CA LEU A 109 3.03 -0.56 26.97
C LEU A 109 3.57 -1.46 28.10
N ASP A 110 4.81 -1.94 27.96
CA ASP A 110 5.47 -2.76 28.99
C ASP A 110 5.69 -1.97 30.30
N GLN A 111 5.87 -0.64 30.24
CA GLN A 111 6.04 0.23 31.41
C GLN A 111 4.74 0.53 32.15
N ILE A 112 3.58 0.38 31.50
CA ILE A 112 2.25 0.61 32.08
C ILE A 112 1.72 -0.66 32.76
N ASN A 113 2.39 -1.80 32.58
CA ASN A 113 1.97 -3.07 33.17
C ASN A 113 1.90 -2.95 34.71
N PRO A 114 0.74 -3.22 35.35
CA PRO A 114 0.51 -3.01 36.78
C PRO A 114 1.54 -3.70 37.69
N ASP A 115 2.10 -4.83 37.27
CA ASP A 115 3.15 -5.53 38.01
C ASP A 115 4.46 -4.72 38.07
N THR A 116 4.84 -4.07 36.96
CA THR A 116 6.04 -3.22 36.91
C THR A 116 5.80 -1.85 37.53
N LEU A 117 4.59 -1.31 37.40
CA LEU A 117 4.18 -0.03 37.97
C LEU A 117 4.13 -0.12 39.51
N SER A 118 3.54 -1.19 40.05
CA SER A 118 3.47 -1.44 41.49
C SER A 118 4.87 -1.63 42.09
N GLN A 119 5.81 -2.27 41.40
CA GLN A 119 7.21 -2.35 41.84
C GLN A 119 7.88 -0.98 41.94
N ARG A 120 7.70 -0.09 40.96
CA ARG A 120 8.29 1.27 41.02
C ARG A 120 7.70 2.11 42.16
N VAL A 121 6.38 2.07 42.33
CA VAL A 121 5.70 2.78 43.42
C VAL A 121 6.15 2.22 44.78
N ARG A 122 6.31 0.89 44.91
CA ARG A 122 6.87 0.25 46.12
C ARG A 122 8.31 0.69 46.43
N THR A 123 9.13 0.97 45.42
CA THR A 123 10.52 1.41 45.61
C THR A 123 10.71 2.92 45.78
N THR A 124 9.66 3.72 45.55
CA THR A 124 9.74 5.18 45.71
C THR A 124 9.59 5.54 47.19
N VAL A 125 10.68 5.40 47.93
CA VAL A 125 10.72 5.67 49.37
C VAL A 125 10.97 7.15 49.63
N THR A 126 10.17 7.75 50.50
CA THR A 126 10.41 9.11 51.01
C THR A 126 11.67 9.10 51.88
N LYS A 127 12.68 9.88 51.48
CA LYS A 127 13.95 10.01 52.20
C LYS A 127 14.03 11.35 52.91
N TYR A 128 14.34 11.32 54.19
CA TYR A 128 14.54 12.51 55.02
C TYR A 128 16.03 12.72 55.24
N TYR A 129 16.52 13.87 54.80
CA TYR A 129 17.91 14.27 54.93
C TYR A 129 18.05 15.41 55.95
N ASP A 130 19.19 15.44 56.64
CA ASP A 130 19.64 16.59 57.42
C ASP A 130 20.04 17.75 56.49
N ARG A 131 20.17 18.97 57.04
CA ARG A 131 20.67 20.17 56.36
C ARG A 131 22.03 19.98 55.66
N ASN A 132 22.82 19.00 56.10
CA ASN A 132 24.10 18.62 55.49
C ASN A 132 23.98 17.52 54.42
N ASN A 133 22.78 17.22 53.92
CA ASN A 133 22.48 16.11 53.00
C ASN A 133 22.84 14.71 53.54
N LYS A 134 22.96 14.56 54.87
CA LYS A 134 23.16 13.26 55.50
C LYS A 134 21.81 12.57 55.70
N LEU A 135 21.67 11.32 55.25
CA LEU A 135 20.44 10.55 55.39
C LEU A 135 20.13 10.34 56.89
N LEU A 136 18.97 10.82 57.34
CA LEU A 136 18.49 10.66 58.71
C LEU A 136 17.57 9.46 58.84
N TRP A 137 16.58 9.38 57.95
CA TRP A 137 15.57 8.34 57.95
C TRP A 137 15.16 8.04 56.50
N GLU A 138 15.00 6.76 56.20
CA GLU A 138 14.41 6.28 54.96
C GLU A 138 13.13 5.55 55.36
N ASP A 139 11.97 6.00 54.87
CA ASP A 139 10.67 5.42 55.20
C ASP A 139 10.51 4.05 54.53
N LYS A 140 11.29 3.07 55.01
CA LYS A 140 11.09 1.66 54.74
C LYS A 140 10.09 1.19 55.77
N GLY A 141 8.80 1.28 55.47
CA GLY A 141 7.72 0.90 56.38
C GLY A 141 8.07 -0.38 57.14
N ASP A 142 7.94 -0.35 58.46
CA ASP A 142 8.34 -1.41 59.41
C ASP A 142 7.35 -2.61 59.43
N GLY A 143 6.70 -2.85 58.30
CA GLY A 143 5.65 -3.84 58.09
C GLY A 143 5.19 -3.81 56.63
N ASP A 144 4.38 -4.79 56.21
CA ASP A 144 3.85 -4.97 54.85
C ASP A 144 2.93 -3.81 54.38
N TYR A 145 3.40 -2.56 54.43
CA TYR A 145 2.75 -1.39 53.87
C TYR A 145 2.83 -1.48 52.35
N THR A 146 1.87 -2.18 51.77
CA THR A 146 1.67 -2.25 50.34
C THR A 146 0.66 -1.17 49.94
N LEU A 147 1.14 -0.08 49.34
CA LEU A 147 0.27 0.94 48.72
C LEU A 147 -0.61 0.36 47.60
N VAL A 148 -0.20 -0.79 47.04
CA VAL A 148 -0.89 -1.50 45.96
C VAL A 148 -0.98 -2.98 46.32
N VAL A 149 -2.20 -3.45 46.54
CA VAL A 149 -2.57 -4.84 46.80
C VAL A 149 -2.91 -5.52 45.48
N ASP A 150 -2.47 -6.77 45.28
CA ASP A 150 -2.85 -7.54 44.09
C ASP A 150 -4.37 -7.65 43.99
N HIS A 151 -4.94 -7.50 42.80
CA HIS A 151 -6.39 -7.49 42.58
C HIS A 151 -7.12 -8.71 43.18
N LYS A 152 -6.51 -9.89 43.12
CA LYS A 152 -7.01 -11.15 43.72
C LYS A 152 -7.18 -11.10 45.25
N ASN A 153 -6.51 -10.16 45.93
CA ASN A 153 -6.51 -9.98 47.38
C ASN A 153 -7.36 -8.77 47.81
N ILE A 154 -8.03 -8.08 46.86
CA ILE A 154 -8.94 -6.98 47.16
C ILE A 154 -10.25 -7.57 47.71
N ALA A 155 -10.77 -7.00 48.79
CA ALA A 155 -12.02 -7.44 49.38
C ALA A 155 -13.19 -7.25 48.38
N PRO A 156 -14.14 -8.19 48.27
CA PRO A 156 -15.24 -8.11 47.30
C PRO A 156 -16.10 -6.84 47.38
N CYS A 157 -16.11 -6.16 48.53
CA CYS A 157 -16.85 -4.92 48.74
C CYS A 157 -16.15 -3.67 48.21
N MET A 158 -14.87 -3.77 47.81
CA MET A 158 -14.06 -2.68 47.29
C MET A 158 -13.80 -2.80 45.79
N ASP A 159 -14.37 -3.81 45.14
CA ASP A 159 -14.25 -4.08 43.71
C ASP A 159 -15.40 -3.37 42.96
N GLN A 160 -15.15 -2.14 42.50
CA GLN A 160 -16.11 -1.27 41.79
C GLN A 160 -15.70 -1.01 40.34
#